data_AF-A0A1L9UYN9-F1
#
_entry.id   AF-A0A1L9UYN9-F1
#
_cell.length_a   1.000
_cell.length_b   1.000
_cell.length_c   1.000
_cell.angle_alpha   90.00
_cell.angle_beta   90.00
_cell.angle_gamma   90.00
#
_symmetry.space_group_name_H-M   'P 1'
#
loop_
_entity.id
_entity.type
_entity.pdbx_description
1 polymer ?
#
loop_
_entity_poly.entity_id
_entity_poly.type
_entity_poly.pdbx_seq_one_letter_code
_entity_poly.pdbx_strand_id
1 'polypeptide(L)'
;MPQKVYVTYNQVHKLCQASADKILDTFQPNLMIAIGGGGYIPARILRSFLKRTGEPNIPIQAIGLSLYEDLGRGDAEEVPGTKVTRTQWLDLSSLEMANLIGKNILIVDEVDDTRTTLEYAVSELQKDVELAQKQLGREGEKTNFFVYVVHNKDKPKKGVLPEDMMTSGRYHASVTTADVWICYPWEAKDIDEHDRLAQENPLV
;
A
#
# COMPACT_ATOMS: atom_id res chain seq x y z
N MET A 1 -11.63 -24.01 -0.79
CA MET A 1 -10.48 -23.08 -0.74
C MET A 1 -10.58 -22.15 -1.93
N PRO A 2 -10.28 -20.84 -1.79
CA PRO A 2 -10.27 -19.94 -2.94
C PRO A 2 -9.28 -20.44 -4.00
N GLN A 3 -9.61 -20.23 -5.27
CA GLN A 3 -8.71 -20.54 -6.39
C GLN A 3 -7.39 -19.78 -6.20
N LYS A 4 -6.27 -20.51 -6.23
CA LYS A 4 -4.94 -19.91 -6.18
C LYS A 4 -4.49 -19.56 -7.59
N VAL A 5 -3.95 -18.36 -7.73
CA VAL A 5 -3.29 -17.88 -8.94
C VAL A 5 -1.92 -17.35 -8.55
N TYR A 6 -0.97 -17.47 -9.46
CA TYR A 6 0.44 -17.20 -9.16
C TYR A 6 0.93 -16.07 -10.04
N VAL A 7 1.72 -15.17 -9.44
CA VAL A 7 2.39 -14.08 -10.17
C VAL A 7 3.90 -14.15 -9.99
N THR A 8 4.64 -13.95 -11.06
CA THR A 8 6.11 -13.94 -11.07
C THR A 8 6.66 -12.56 -10.69
N TYR A 9 7.94 -12.49 -10.32
CA TYR A 9 8.62 -11.21 -10.10
C TYR A 9 8.56 -10.31 -11.34
N ASN A 10 8.70 -10.89 -12.53
CA ASN A 10 8.65 -10.15 -13.79
C ASN A 10 7.26 -9.57 -14.08
N GLN A 11 6.18 -10.28 -13.72
CA GLN A 11 4.82 -9.74 -13.86
C GLN A 11 4.63 -8.54 -12.93
N VAL A 12 4.99 -8.64 -11.64
CA VAL A 12 4.90 -7.50 -10.71
C VAL A 12 5.77 -6.32 -11.18
N HIS A 13 6.96 -6.60 -11.72
CA HIS A 13 7.85 -5.58 -12.26
C HIS A 13 7.21 -4.80 -13.41
N LYS A 14 6.60 -5.52 -14.38
CA LYS A 14 5.90 -4.93 -15.53
C LYS A 14 4.65 -4.16 -15.11
N LEU A 15 3.93 -4.61 -14.09
CA LEU A 15 2.77 -3.88 -13.56
C LEU A 15 3.18 -2.55 -12.94
N CYS A 16 4.26 -2.53 -12.14
CA CYS A 16 4.82 -1.29 -11.61
C CYS A 16 5.34 -0.37 -12.72
N GLN A 17 5.97 -0.93 -13.76
CA GLN A 17 6.42 -0.18 -14.93
C GLN A 17 5.24 0.50 -15.64
N ALA A 18 4.18 -0.24 -15.93
CA ALA A 18 3.00 0.27 -16.64
C ALA A 18 2.25 1.36 -15.85
N SER A 19 2.33 1.32 -14.52
CA SER A 19 1.70 2.29 -13.63
C SER A 19 2.52 3.58 -13.42
N ALA A 20 3.82 3.56 -13.73
CA ALA A 20 4.75 4.61 -13.33
C ALA A 20 4.45 5.98 -13.96
N ASP A 21 4.17 6.03 -15.28
CA ASP A 21 3.90 7.28 -15.98
C ASP A 21 2.63 7.94 -15.42
N LYS A 22 1.56 7.17 -15.23
CA LYS A 22 0.32 7.67 -14.61
C LYS A 22 0.59 8.24 -13.22
N ILE A 23 1.37 7.54 -12.39
CA ILE A 23 1.70 7.99 -11.03
C ILE A 23 2.52 9.28 -11.08
N LEU A 24 3.47 9.42 -12.02
CA LEU A 24 4.23 10.66 -12.18
C LEU A 24 3.35 11.82 -12.64
N ASP A 25 2.48 11.60 -13.61
CA ASP A 25 1.67 12.68 -14.20
C ASP A 25 0.55 13.15 -13.26
N THR A 26 0.00 12.24 -12.46
CA THR A 26 -1.15 12.54 -11.60
C THR A 26 -0.77 12.77 -10.14
N PHE A 27 0.13 11.97 -9.57
CA PHE A 27 0.40 12.00 -8.13
C PHE A 27 1.61 12.87 -7.78
N GLN A 28 2.61 12.92 -8.67
CA GLN A 28 3.87 13.64 -8.46
C GLN A 28 4.44 13.42 -7.04
N PRO A 29 4.69 12.16 -6.64
CA PRO A 29 4.97 11.85 -5.25
C PRO A 29 6.33 12.41 -4.82
N ASN A 30 6.36 13.07 -3.66
CA ASN A 30 7.59 13.52 -3.04
C ASN A 30 8.22 12.45 -2.13
N LEU A 31 7.41 11.49 -1.66
CA LEU A 31 7.82 10.41 -0.78
C LEU A 31 6.88 9.21 -0.95
N MET A 32 7.42 8.00 -0.85
CA MET A 32 6.65 6.76 -0.79
C MET A 32 6.66 6.18 0.61
N ILE A 33 5.52 5.67 1.07
CA ILE A 33 5.39 4.87 2.29
C ILE A 33 5.01 3.46 1.87
N ALA A 34 5.91 2.50 2.04
CA ALA A 34 5.64 1.10 1.83
C ALA A 34 4.97 0.50 3.08
N ILE A 35 3.83 -0.16 2.90
CA ILE A 35 3.24 -0.98 3.95
C ILE A 35 4.03 -2.30 4.01
N GLY A 36 4.45 -2.66 5.22
CA GLY A 36 5.42 -3.72 5.48
C GLY A 36 4.90 -5.10 5.10
N GLY A 37 5.81 -5.94 4.60
CA GLY A 37 5.46 -7.23 4.01
C GLY A 37 5.49 -7.12 2.49
N GLY A 38 4.33 -7.05 1.85
CA GLY A 38 4.23 -7.07 0.39
C GLY A 38 4.43 -5.72 -0.30
N GLY A 39 4.18 -4.58 0.36
CA GLY A 39 4.41 -3.24 -0.21
C GLY A 39 5.88 -2.87 -0.46
N TYR A 40 6.85 -3.55 0.16
CA TYR A 40 8.28 -3.25 0.00
C TYR A 40 8.80 -3.42 -1.42
N ILE A 41 8.43 -4.53 -2.06
CA ILE A 41 8.93 -4.88 -3.39
C ILE A 41 8.33 -3.96 -4.46
N PRO A 42 7.00 -3.74 -4.52
CA PRO A 42 6.40 -2.77 -5.43
C PRO A 42 6.96 -1.36 -5.23
N ALA A 43 7.12 -0.87 -4.00
CA ALA A 43 7.68 0.47 -3.76
C ALA A 43 9.11 0.61 -4.30
N ARG A 44 9.96 -0.40 -4.07
CA ARG A 44 11.33 -0.38 -4.59
C ARG A 44 11.37 -0.46 -6.11
N ILE A 45 10.57 -1.33 -6.73
CA ILE A 45 10.49 -1.44 -8.19
C ILE A 45 10.02 -0.10 -8.78
N LEU A 46 8.90 0.42 -8.26
CA LEU A 46 8.28 1.66 -8.73
C LEU A 46 9.27 2.83 -8.68
N ARG A 47 10.07 2.96 -7.61
CA ARG A 47 11.11 4.00 -7.52
C ARG A 47 12.08 4.04 -8.70
N SER A 48 12.38 2.89 -9.32
CA SER A 48 13.24 2.85 -10.50
C SER A 48 12.61 3.56 -11.71
N PHE A 49 11.28 3.45 -11.85
CA PHE A 49 10.52 4.04 -12.96
C PHE A 49 10.08 5.48 -12.69
N LEU A 50 9.92 5.86 -11.41
CA LEU A 50 9.62 7.25 -11.04
C LEU A 50 10.86 8.18 -11.11
N LYS A 51 12.06 7.63 -11.30
CA LYS A 51 13.30 8.42 -11.36
C LYS A 51 13.35 9.21 -12.68
N ARG A 52 13.43 10.53 -12.59
CA ARG A 52 13.74 11.41 -13.74
C ARG A 52 15.21 11.78 -13.78
N THR A 53 15.70 12.10 -14.98
CA THR A 53 17.10 12.46 -15.20
C THR A 53 17.36 13.85 -14.61
N GLY A 54 18.36 13.97 -13.74
CA GLY A 54 18.67 15.24 -13.05
C GLY A 54 17.92 15.45 -11.73
N GLU A 55 16.99 14.57 -11.37
CA GLU A 55 16.23 14.64 -10.11
C GLU A 55 16.74 13.62 -9.08
N PRO A 56 16.66 13.94 -7.77
CA PRO A 56 16.93 12.97 -6.72
C PRO A 56 15.91 11.83 -6.75
N ASN A 57 16.31 10.66 -6.23
CA ASN A 57 15.36 9.55 -6.05
C ASN A 57 14.30 9.91 -5.03
N ILE A 58 13.06 9.48 -5.28
CA ILE A 58 11.96 9.59 -4.31
C ILE A 58 12.28 8.69 -3.10
N PRO A 59 12.34 9.24 -1.87
CA PRO A 59 12.60 8.45 -0.67
C PRO A 59 11.48 7.45 -0.40
N ILE A 60 11.84 6.31 0.20
CA ILE A 60 10.90 5.28 0.65
C ILE A 60 11.02 5.19 2.17
N GLN A 61 9.90 5.35 2.86
CA GLN A 61 9.72 5.01 4.27
C GLN A 61 8.89 3.74 4.39
N ALA A 62 8.93 3.12 5.56
CA ALA A 62 8.32 1.83 5.84
C ALA A 62 7.43 1.94 7.09
N ILE A 63 6.20 1.43 7.00
CA ILE A 63 5.32 1.24 8.15
C ILE A 63 4.95 -0.24 8.24
N GLY A 64 4.94 -0.79 9.44
CA GLY A 64 4.50 -2.14 9.74
C GLY A 64 3.14 -2.10 10.40
N LEU A 65 2.18 -2.81 9.82
CA LEU A 65 0.84 -3.00 10.37
C LEU A 65 0.61 -4.48 10.57
N SER A 66 0.08 -4.85 11.73
CA SER A 66 -0.41 -6.21 11.98
C SER A 66 -1.89 -6.17 12.29
N LEU A 67 -2.66 -6.86 11.46
CA LEU A 67 -4.06 -7.18 11.71
C LEU A 67 -4.10 -8.37 12.67
N TYR A 68 -4.55 -8.15 13.90
CA TYR A 68 -4.91 -9.25 14.78
C TYR A 68 -6.40 -9.51 14.59
N GLU A 69 -6.76 -10.70 14.12
CA GLU A 69 -8.07 -11.26 14.39
C GLU A 69 -8.01 -11.84 15.81
N ASP A 70 -8.76 -11.26 16.74
CA ASP A 70 -8.85 -11.77 18.11
C ASP A 70 -9.56 -13.13 18.09
N LEU A 71 -8.77 -14.21 17.96
CA LEU A 71 -9.26 -15.58 18.08
C LEU A 71 -9.39 -15.90 19.58
N GLY A 72 -10.45 -15.34 20.18
CA GLY A 72 -10.72 -15.39 21.61
C GLY A 72 -10.54 -16.79 22.19
N ARG A 73 -9.65 -16.91 23.18
CA ARG A 73 -9.67 -18.04 24.10
C ARG A 73 -10.84 -17.86 25.06
N GLY A 74 -11.98 -18.40 24.67
CA GLY A 74 -13.13 -18.69 25.54
C GLY A 74 -13.91 -17.45 25.98
N ASP A 75 -14.91 -17.07 25.19
CA ASP A 75 -16.29 -16.88 25.65
C ASP A 75 -17.19 -16.65 24.41
N ALA A 76 -18.44 -17.07 24.52
CA ALA A 76 -19.39 -17.13 23.41
C ALA A 76 -19.90 -15.73 23.02
N GLU A 77 -19.14 -15.04 22.17
CA GLU A 77 -19.59 -14.06 21.18
C GLU A 77 -18.33 -13.62 20.41
N GLU A 78 -18.10 -14.18 19.21
CA GLU A 78 -17.03 -13.75 18.31
C GLU A 78 -17.31 -12.32 17.84
N VAL A 79 -16.83 -11.33 18.59
CA VAL A 79 -16.68 -9.97 18.10
C VAL A 79 -15.41 -9.96 17.25
N PRO A 80 -15.48 -9.72 15.93
CA PRO A 80 -14.27 -9.61 15.11
C PRO A 80 -13.41 -8.46 15.63
N GLY A 81 -12.30 -8.79 16.29
CA GLY A 81 -11.32 -7.79 16.71
C GLY A 81 -10.72 -7.12 15.48
N THR A 82 -11.14 -5.90 15.17
CA THR A 82 -10.60 -5.07 14.07
C THR A 82 -9.47 -4.18 14.55
N LYS A 83 -8.63 -4.67 15.48
CA LYS A 83 -7.54 -3.85 16.04
C LYS A 83 -6.27 -4.03 15.22
N VAL A 84 -6.04 -3.09 14.30
CA VAL A 84 -4.74 -2.96 13.65
C VAL A 84 -3.72 -2.45 14.67
N THR A 85 -2.58 -3.13 14.78
CA THR A 85 -1.48 -2.74 15.65
C THR A 85 -0.32 -2.20 14.81
N ARG A 86 0.18 -1.00 15.16
CA ARG A 86 1.39 -0.41 14.57
C ARG A 86 2.61 -1.20 15.07
N THR A 87 3.23 -2.03 14.22
CA THR A 87 4.43 -2.82 14.59
C THR A 87 5.72 -2.11 14.27
N GLN A 88 5.69 -1.27 13.23
CA GLN A 88 6.75 -0.33 12.87
C GLN A 88 6.06 0.96 12.42
N TRP A 89 6.47 2.11 12.93
CA TRP A 89 5.81 3.38 12.60
C TRP A 89 6.81 4.52 12.45
N LEU A 90 6.36 5.60 11.81
CA LEU A 90 7.14 6.83 11.70
C LEU A 90 7.19 7.52 13.06
N ASP A 91 8.36 8.02 13.45
CA ASP A 91 8.51 8.66 14.75
C ASP A 91 7.87 10.05 14.77
N LEU A 92 6.79 10.20 15.55
CA LEU A 92 6.04 11.44 15.74
C LEU A 92 6.86 12.57 16.35
N SER A 93 7.93 12.24 17.09
CA SER A 93 8.82 13.24 17.72
C SER A 93 9.89 13.78 16.76
N SER A 94 9.93 13.28 15.52
CA SER A 94 11.08 13.46 14.64
C SER A 94 10.79 14.35 13.42
N LEU A 95 11.87 14.87 12.84
CA LEU A 95 11.94 15.51 11.53
C LEU A 95 11.21 14.73 10.40
N GLU A 96 10.91 13.44 10.59
CA GLU A 96 10.23 12.59 9.61
C GLU A 96 8.77 13.00 9.38
N MET A 97 8.02 13.37 10.42
CA MET A 97 6.64 13.84 10.23
C MET A 97 6.61 15.25 9.63
N ALA A 98 7.53 16.12 10.03
CA ALA A 98 7.73 17.43 9.39
C ALA A 98 8.05 17.29 7.89
N ASN A 99 8.68 16.17 7.49
CA ASN A 99 8.96 15.83 6.11
C ASN A 99 7.74 15.37 5.31
N LEU A 100 6.60 15.07 5.93
CA LEU A 100 5.35 14.75 5.20
C LEU A 100 4.50 15.99 4.92
N ILE A 101 4.57 17.00 5.78
CA ILE A 101 3.74 18.20 5.69
C ILE A 101 3.96 18.93 4.36
N GLY A 102 2.86 19.25 3.67
CA GLY A 102 2.86 20.01 2.43
C GLY A 102 3.29 19.21 1.20
N LYS A 103 3.38 17.87 1.32
CA LYS A 103 3.88 16.99 0.25
C LYS A 103 2.82 16.03 -0.29
N ASN A 104 3.10 15.47 -1.46
CA ASN A 104 2.37 14.36 -2.05
C ASN A 104 3.00 13.05 -1.58
N ILE A 105 2.25 12.28 -0.81
CA ILE A 105 2.69 11.03 -0.17
C ILE A 105 2.00 9.85 -0.85
N LEU A 106 2.79 8.94 -1.41
CA LEU A 106 2.27 7.73 -2.06
C LEU A 106 2.40 6.52 -1.13
N ILE A 107 1.27 6.01 -0.64
CA ILE A 107 1.20 4.77 0.12
C ILE A 107 1.19 3.61 -0.88
N VAL A 108 2.06 2.62 -0.67
CA VAL A 108 2.26 1.49 -1.58
C VAL A 108 2.03 0.17 -0.85
N ASP A 109 1.20 -0.68 -1.43
CA ASP A 109 0.94 -2.05 -0.96
C ASP A 109 0.85 -3.02 -2.16
N GLU A 110 0.89 -4.33 -1.92
CA GLU A 110 0.72 -5.31 -3.01
C GLU A 110 -0.74 -5.52 -3.41
N VAL A 111 -1.66 -5.51 -2.44
CA VAL A 111 -3.07 -5.87 -2.68
C VAL A 111 -4.08 -5.04 -1.89
N ASP A 112 -5.12 -4.57 -2.58
CA ASP A 112 -6.37 -4.14 -1.95
C ASP A 112 -7.36 -5.31 -1.95
N ASP A 113 -7.44 -6.04 -0.83
CA ASP A 113 -8.41 -7.14 -0.63
C ASP A 113 -9.71 -6.62 -0.01
N THR A 114 -9.74 -6.46 1.32
CA THR A 114 -10.88 -5.95 2.09
C THR A 114 -10.81 -4.45 2.34
N ARG A 115 -9.72 -3.79 1.91
CA ARG A 115 -9.39 -2.37 2.11
C ARG A 115 -9.12 -1.91 3.56
N THR A 116 -9.23 -2.79 4.55
CA THR A 116 -9.06 -2.42 5.98
C THR A 116 -7.65 -1.92 6.30
N THR A 117 -6.61 -2.54 5.73
CA THR A 117 -5.21 -2.10 5.90
C THR A 117 -4.99 -0.69 5.35
N LEU A 118 -5.50 -0.44 4.15
CA LEU A 118 -5.35 0.85 3.47
C LEU A 118 -6.11 1.98 4.19
N GLU A 119 -7.36 1.71 4.60
CA GLU A 119 -8.14 2.65 5.43
C GLU A 119 -7.38 3.04 6.69
N TYR A 120 -6.87 2.04 7.43
CA TYR A 120 -6.12 2.29 8.65
C TYR A 120 -4.85 3.10 8.38
N ALA A 121 -4.04 2.70 7.38
CA ALA A 121 -2.82 3.40 7.03
C ALA A 121 -3.08 4.86 6.67
N VAL A 122 -4.07 5.14 5.81
CA VAL A 122 -4.46 6.49 5.41
C VAL A 122 -4.95 7.30 6.60
N SER A 123 -5.88 6.76 7.39
CA SER A 123 -6.46 7.46 8.54
C SER A 123 -5.42 7.84 9.58
N GLU A 124 -4.53 6.91 9.92
CA GLU A 124 -3.52 7.13 10.96
C GLU A 124 -2.43 8.10 10.50
N LEU A 125 -1.96 8.00 9.25
CA LEU A 125 -1.00 8.95 8.69
C LEU A 125 -1.59 10.36 8.57
N GLN A 126 -2.88 10.48 8.24
CA GLN A 126 -3.57 11.78 8.23
C GLN A 126 -3.60 12.41 9.62
N LYS A 127 -4.01 11.66 10.64
CA LYS A 127 -4.02 12.13 12.04
C LYS A 127 -2.64 12.59 12.50
N ASP A 128 -1.62 11.80 12.17
CA ASP A 128 -0.24 12.08 12.55
C ASP A 128 0.27 13.37 11.86
N VAL A 129 -0.05 13.57 10.58
CA VAL A 129 0.28 14.81 9.86
C VAL A 129 -0.48 16.02 10.42
N GLU A 130 -1.77 15.88 10.71
CA GLU A 130 -2.58 16.95 11.29
C GLU A 130 -2.07 17.38 12.68
N LEU A 131 -1.63 16.42 13.49
CA LEU A 131 -1.00 16.70 14.77
C LEU A 131 0.32 17.45 14.59
N ALA A 132 1.18 16.99 13.67
CA ALA A 132 2.45 17.63 13.37
C ALA A 132 2.28 19.04 12.80
N GLN A 133 1.27 19.27 11.96
CA GLN A 133 0.91 20.60 11.44
C GLN A 133 0.57 21.57 12.57
N LYS A 134 -0.26 21.16 13.53
CA LYS A 134 -0.63 21.98 14.70
C LYS A 134 0.57 22.28 15.58
N GLN A 135 1.43 21.29 15.84
CA GLN A 135 2.61 21.46 16.68
C GLN A 135 3.66 22.40 16.07
N LEU A 136 3.75 22.42 14.73
CA LEU A 136 4.74 23.21 14.00
C LEU A 136 4.18 24.53 13.43
N GLY A 137 2.89 24.82 13.62
CA GLY A 137 2.23 26.01 13.06
C GLY A 137 2.17 26.02 11.52
N ARG A 138 2.01 24.84 10.91
CA ARG A 138 1.99 24.61 9.45
C ARG A 138 0.62 24.17 8.94
N GLU A 139 -0.47 24.51 9.62
CA GLU A 139 -1.84 24.07 9.25
C GLU A 139 -2.30 24.56 7.86
N GLY A 140 -1.65 25.59 7.31
CA GLY A 140 -1.93 26.08 5.95
C GLY A 140 -1.36 25.21 4.82
N GLU A 141 -0.50 24.24 5.13
CA GLU A 141 0.19 23.43 4.12
C GLU A 141 -0.55 22.12 3.84
N LYS A 142 -1.11 21.97 2.64
CA LYS A 142 -1.88 20.77 2.30
C LYS A 142 -0.97 19.58 1.99
N THR A 143 -1.10 18.52 2.80
CA THR A 143 -0.53 17.19 2.51
C THR A 143 -1.54 16.35 1.75
N ASN A 144 -1.13 15.73 0.64
CA ASN A 144 -2.00 14.87 -0.15
C ASN A 144 -1.54 13.41 -0.02
N PHE A 145 -2.44 12.55 0.41
CA PHE A 145 -2.22 11.10 0.39
C PHE A 145 -2.78 10.50 -0.89
N PHE A 146 -2.00 9.60 -1.48
CA PHE A 146 -2.30 8.79 -2.63
C PHE A 146 -2.06 7.32 -2.28
N VAL A 147 -2.77 6.42 -2.95
CA VAL A 147 -2.64 4.97 -2.75
C VAL A 147 -2.31 4.31 -4.08
N TYR A 148 -1.29 3.46 -4.07
CA TYR A 148 -0.97 2.54 -5.15
C TYR A 148 -0.97 1.10 -4.65
N VAL A 149 -1.71 0.24 -5.34
CA VAL A 149 -1.63 -1.22 -5.16
C VAL A 149 -1.30 -1.91 -6.47
N VAL A 150 -0.60 -3.05 -6.40
CA VAL A 150 -0.38 -3.86 -7.60
C VAL A 150 -1.70 -4.47 -8.06
N HIS A 151 -2.44 -5.09 -7.14
CA HIS A 151 -3.72 -5.74 -7.44
C HIS A 151 -4.85 -5.18 -6.58
N ASN A 152 -6.01 -4.93 -7.17
CA ASN A 152 -7.25 -4.67 -6.44
C ASN A 152 -8.22 -5.83 -6.67
N LYS A 153 -8.68 -6.48 -5.60
CA LYS A 153 -9.73 -7.50 -5.72
C LYS A 153 -11.09 -6.83 -5.89
N ASP A 154 -11.81 -7.19 -6.94
CA ASP A 154 -13.18 -6.77 -7.19
C ASP A 154 -14.15 -7.59 -6.33
N LYS A 155 -14.35 -7.09 -5.11
CA LYS A 155 -15.20 -7.69 -4.09
C LYS A 155 -15.70 -6.61 -3.13
N PRO A 156 -16.75 -6.91 -2.33
CA PRO A 156 -17.19 -6.00 -1.28
C PRO A 156 -16.06 -5.64 -0.32
N LYS A 157 -15.84 -4.34 -0.13
CA LYS A 157 -14.81 -3.80 0.74
C LYS A 157 -15.38 -3.61 2.15
N LYS A 158 -14.61 -4.00 3.16
CA LYS A 158 -14.95 -3.78 4.57
C LYS A 158 -14.46 -2.42 5.04
N GLY A 159 -13.27 -2.01 4.59
CA GLY A 159 -12.70 -0.71 4.90
C GLY A 159 -13.11 0.37 3.91
N VAL A 160 -13.12 1.62 4.36
CA VAL A 160 -13.53 2.78 3.57
C VAL A 160 -12.35 3.74 3.40
N LEU A 161 -11.99 4.02 2.14
CA LEU A 161 -11.10 5.13 1.81
C LEU A 161 -11.94 6.40 1.60
N PRO A 162 -11.37 7.60 1.82
CA PRO A 162 -12.09 8.86 1.60
C PRO A 162 -12.72 8.92 0.19
N GLU A 163 -13.98 9.33 0.11
CA GLU A 163 -14.73 9.38 -1.16
C GLU A 163 -14.04 10.28 -2.18
N ASP A 164 -13.49 11.40 -1.72
CA ASP A 164 -12.76 12.33 -2.56
C ASP A 164 -11.47 11.71 -3.09
N MET A 165 -10.77 10.86 -2.32
CA MET A 165 -9.60 10.10 -2.80
C MET A 165 -9.98 9.16 -3.96
N MET A 166 -11.10 8.46 -3.84
CA MET A 166 -11.57 7.51 -4.85
C MET A 166 -12.03 8.21 -6.13
N THR A 167 -12.70 9.36 -6.02
CA THR A 167 -13.28 10.10 -7.15
C THR A 167 -12.29 11.06 -7.83
N SER A 168 -11.33 11.62 -7.10
CA SER A 168 -10.29 12.53 -7.66
C SER A 168 -9.09 11.80 -8.27
N GLY A 169 -9.15 10.47 -8.37
CA GLY A 169 -8.10 9.67 -8.96
C GLY A 169 -6.87 9.49 -8.08
N ARG A 170 -6.94 9.76 -6.76
CA ARG A 170 -5.82 9.57 -5.82
C ARG A 170 -5.58 8.12 -5.41
N TYR A 171 -6.39 7.20 -5.90
CA TYR A 171 -6.22 5.75 -5.78
C TYR A 171 -5.90 5.15 -7.16
N HIS A 172 -4.88 4.30 -7.22
CA HIS A 172 -4.50 3.59 -8.45
C HIS A 172 -4.15 2.13 -8.15
N ALA A 173 -4.75 1.22 -8.91
CA ALA A 173 -4.37 -0.19 -8.95
C ALA A 173 -3.82 -0.52 -10.34
N SER A 174 -2.73 -1.31 -10.42
CA SER A 174 -2.23 -1.72 -11.75
C SER A 174 -3.24 -2.60 -12.47
N VAL A 175 -3.85 -3.55 -11.76
CA VAL A 175 -4.86 -4.47 -12.28
C VAL A 175 -5.96 -4.68 -11.24
N THR A 176 -7.21 -4.70 -11.70
CA THR A 176 -8.35 -5.20 -10.91
C THR A 176 -8.61 -6.65 -11.27
N THR A 177 -8.77 -7.52 -10.26
CA THR A 177 -8.87 -8.97 -10.39
C THR A 177 -10.15 -9.49 -9.73
N ALA A 178 -10.56 -10.72 -10.03
CA ALA A 178 -11.58 -11.41 -9.24
C ALA A 178 -11.12 -11.65 -7.78
N ASP A 179 -12.04 -12.12 -6.92
CA ASP A 179 -11.73 -12.54 -5.55
C ASP A 179 -11.01 -13.90 -5.51
N VAL A 180 -9.74 -13.88 -5.94
CA VAL A 180 -8.83 -15.04 -5.97
C VAL A 180 -7.71 -14.88 -4.97
N TRP A 181 -7.09 -16.00 -4.60
CA TRP A 181 -5.90 -15.99 -3.77
C TRP A 181 -4.65 -15.79 -4.64
N ILE A 182 -4.05 -14.61 -4.59
CA ILE A 182 -2.83 -14.29 -5.34
C ILE A 182 -1.62 -14.76 -4.52
N CYS A 183 -0.85 -15.69 -5.06
CA CYS A 183 0.42 -16.13 -4.52
C CYS A 183 1.53 -15.23 -5.08
N TYR A 184 2.19 -14.46 -4.20
CA TYR A 184 3.27 -13.58 -4.57
C TYR A 184 4.64 -14.28 -4.52
N PRO A 185 5.59 -13.90 -5.39
CA PRO A 185 6.84 -14.63 -5.55
C PRO A 185 7.78 -14.46 -4.35
N TRP A 186 7.65 -13.38 -3.56
CA TRP A 186 8.41 -13.17 -2.33
C TRP A 186 7.90 -13.99 -1.13
N GLU A 187 6.75 -14.65 -1.27
CA GLU A 187 6.20 -15.56 -0.28
C GLU A 187 6.58 -17.03 -0.59
N ALA A 188 7.17 -17.27 -1.76
CA ALA A 188 7.56 -18.60 -2.21
C ALA A 188 8.88 -19.06 -1.57
N LYS A 189 8.90 -20.29 -1.05
CA LYS A 189 10.15 -20.95 -0.60
C LYS A 189 10.92 -21.57 -1.77
N ASP A 190 10.19 -22.04 -2.77
CA ASP A 190 10.71 -22.61 -4.01
C ASP A 190 10.22 -21.74 -5.16
N ILE A 191 11.12 -20.92 -5.71
CA ILE A 191 10.78 -19.95 -6.74
C ILE A 191 10.62 -20.61 -8.12
N ASP A 192 11.32 -21.72 -8.37
CA ASP A 192 11.25 -22.42 -9.64
C ASP A 192 9.89 -23.12 -9.78
N GLU A 193 9.41 -23.75 -8.70
CA GLU A 193 8.06 -24.32 -8.65
C GLU A 193 6.98 -23.23 -8.71
N HIS A 194 7.19 -22.08 -8.04
CA HIS A 194 6.26 -20.96 -8.12
C HIS A 194 6.13 -20.42 -9.55
N ASP A 195 7.24 -20.27 -10.27
CA ASP A 195 7.24 -19.80 -11.65
C ASP A 195 6.62 -20.84 -12.61
N ARG A 196 6.78 -22.15 -12.34
CA ARG A 196 6.04 -23.21 -13.05
C ARG A 196 4.53 -23.08 -12.82
N LEU A 197 4.10 -22.90 -11.57
CA LEU A 197 2.70 -22.73 -11.21
C LEU A 197 2.10 -21.44 -11.77
N ALA A 198 2.89 -20.38 -11.93
CA ALA A 198 2.48 -19.15 -12.60
C ALA A 198 2.20 -19.33 -14.11
N GLN A 199 2.79 -20.33 -14.75
CA GLN A 199 2.46 -20.67 -16.13
C GLN A 199 1.17 -21.50 -16.23
N GLU A 200 0.90 -22.35 -15.24
CA GLU A 200 -0.28 -23.23 -15.21
C GLU A 200 -1.53 -22.55 -14.66
N ASN A 201 -1.35 -21.67 -13.67
CA ASN A 201 -2.42 -20.99 -12.94
C ASN A 201 -2.14 -19.48 -12.89
N PRO A 202 -2.05 -18.80 -14.05
CA PRO A 202 -1.77 -17.38 -14.09
C PRO A 202 -2.95 -16.57 -13.53
N LEU A 203 -2.64 -15.39 -12.99
CA LEU A 203 -3.66 -14.39 -12.66
C LEU A 203 -4.30 -13.77 -13.92
N VAL A 204 -3.55 -13.71 -15.03
CA VAL A 204 -3.95 -13.15 -16.34
C VAL A 204 -3.38 -14.02 -17.45
#